data_AF-A0A7C4LGE6-F1
#
_entry.id   AF-A0A7C4LGE6-F1
#
_cell.length_a   1.000
_cell.length_b   1.000
_cell.length_c   1.000
_cell.angle_alpha   90.00
_cell.angle_beta   90.00
_cell.angle_gamma   90.00
#
_symmetry.space_group_name_H-M   'P 1'
#
loop_
_entity.id
_entity.type
_entity.pdbx_description
1 polymer ?
#
loop_
_entity_poly.entity_id
_entity_poly.type
_entity_poly.pdbx_seq_one_letter_code
_entity_poly.pdbx_strand_id
1 'polypeptide(L)'
;MHQRLLVRLAGLIAGAATLLPTGRAENGSAPTRPVYVIPIHGQIERALVYAVRRGADEARRAQAAAVILDMDTPGGRLDAAEELIAILTGLKMPTYTFVNPNAISAGAIIAMATDHIYMSPAGRIGDAMPILMSPL
;
A
#
# COMPACT_ATOMS: atom_id res chain seq x y z
N MET A 1 -74.67 -33.81 -22.37
CA MET A 1 -73.65 -34.76 -21.86
C MET A 1 -73.00 -34.10 -20.66
N HIS A 2 -73.28 -34.64 -19.48
CA HIS A 2 -73.02 -34.08 -18.15
C HIS A 2 -71.54 -34.12 -17.72
N GLN A 3 -71.25 -33.42 -16.61
CA GLN A 3 -70.08 -33.46 -15.70
C GLN A 3 -68.93 -32.50 -16.03
N ARG A 4 -68.30 -31.77 -15.09
CA ARG A 4 -68.37 -31.72 -13.62
C ARG A 4 -67.70 -30.43 -13.11
N LEU A 5 -68.42 -29.71 -12.26
CA LEU A 5 -68.01 -29.06 -11.00
C LEU A 5 -66.52 -29.17 -10.61
N LEU A 6 -65.88 -28.04 -10.26
CA LEU A 6 -65.27 -27.82 -8.93
C LEU A 6 -64.72 -26.39 -8.79
N VAL A 7 -65.42 -25.65 -7.92
CA VAL A 7 -65.05 -24.39 -7.27
C VAL A 7 -63.74 -24.54 -6.50
N ARG A 8 -62.82 -23.57 -6.60
CA ARG A 8 -61.81 -23.33 -5.56
C ARG A 8 -61.88 -21.91 -5.03
N LEU A 9 -62.43 -21.88 -3.83
CA LEU A 9 -62.47 -20.89 -2.76
C LEU A 9 -61.36 -19.83 -2.77
N ALA A 10 -61.82 -18.61 -2.48
CA ALA A 10 -61.04 -17.51 -1.94
C ALA A 10 -60.28 -17.91 -0.67
N GLY A 11 -59.00 -17.53 -0.61
CA GLY A 11 -58.17 -17.54 0.58
C GLY A 11 -57.71 -16.13 0.91
N LEU A 12 -58.47 -15.47 1.76
CA LEU A 12 -58.13 -14.20 2.41
C LEU A 12 -57.01 -14.49 3.44
N ILE A 13 -55.79 -14.00 3.23
CA ILE A 13 -54.77 -13.96 4.29
C ILE A 13 -54.29 -12.52 4.41
N ALA A 14 -54.78 -11.87 5.48
CA ALA A 14 -54.28 -10.63 6.00
C ALA A 14 -52.83 -10.85 6.47
N GLY A 15 -51.87 -10.41 5.65
CA GLY A 15 -50.45 -10.40 5.97
C GLY A 15 -50.06 -9.08 6.62
N ALA A 16 -49.53 -9.16 7.84
CA ALA A 16 -49.08 -8.04 8.66
C ALA A 16 -48.19 -7.04 7.89
N ALA A 17 -48.49 -5.75 8.06
CA ALA A 17 -47.62 -4.67 7.63
C ALA A 17 -46.30 -4.73 8.41
N THR A 18 -45.29 -5.33 7.80
CA THR A 18 -43.92 -5.31 8.31
C THR A 18 -43.40 -3.88 8.22
N LEU A 19 -43.27 -3.23 9.37
CA LEU A 19 -42.49 -2.00 9.55
C LEU A 19 -41.04 -2.29 9.13
N LEU A 20 -40.73 -1.99 7.87
CA LEU A 20 -39.35 -1.95 7.40
C LEU A 20 -38.65 -0.81 8.15
N PRO A 21 -37.58 -1.07 8.91
CA PRO A 21 -36.80 0.02 9.48
C PRO A 21 -36.16 0.76 8.30
N THR A 22 -36.62 1.99 8.06
CA THR A 22 -35.94 2.96 7.20
C THR A 22 -34.70 3.49 7.92
N GLY A 23 -33.75 2.59 8.19
CA GLY A 23 -32.41 2.95 8.59
C GLY A 23 -31.74 3.57 7.37
N ARG A 24 -31.74 4.89 7.28
CA ARG A 24 -30.92 5.64 6.34
C ARG A 24 -29.47 5.29 6.71
N ALA A 25 -28.84 4.42 5.91
CA ALA A 25 -27.42 4.17 6.02
C ALA A 25 -26.72 5.52 5.86
N GLU A 26 -26.23 6.07 6.96
CA GLU A 26 -25.33 7.21 6.91
C GLU A 26 -24.04 6.67 6.28
N ASN A 27 -23.91 6.88 4.97
CA ASN A 27 -22.65 6.75 4.26
C ASN A 27 -21.71 7.86 4.77
N GLY A 28 -21.24 7.72 6.01
CA GLY A 28 -20.08 8.43 6.49
C GLY A 28 -18.90 7.93 5.68
N SER A 29 -18.52 8.66 4.63
CA SER A 29 -17.26 8.40 3.94
C SER A 29 -16.16 8.53 4.98
N ALA A 30 -15.54 7.42 5.37
CA ALA A 30 -14.38 7.45 6.25
C ALA A 30 -13.38 8.47 5.68
N PRO A 31 -12.77 9.34 6.52
CA PRO A 31 -11.85 10.35 6.02
C PRO A 31 -10.74 9.68 5.19
N THR A 32 -10.61 10.13 3.94
CA THR A 32 -9.63 9.57 3.00
C THR A 32 -8.23 9.90 3.50
N ARG A 33 -7.50 8.87 3.96
CA ARG A 33 -6.12 9.01 4.40
C ARG A 33 -5.19 9.08 3.17
N PRO A 34 -4.21 10.00 3.13
CA PRO A 34 -3.34 10.16 1.98
C PRO A 34 -2.38 8.98 1.81
N VAL A 35 -1.90 8.76 0.59
CA VAL A 35 -0.76 7.88 0.30
C VAL A 35 0.45 8.76 -0.01
N TYR A 36 1.57 8.49 0.64
CA TYR A 36 2.81 9.22 0.42
C TYR A 36 3.71 8.46 -0.54
N VAL A 37 4.19 9.13 -1.59
CA VAL A 37 5.17 8.57 -2.53
C VAL A 37 6.50 9.27 -2.29
N ILE A 38 7.52 8.50 -1.94
CA ILE A 38 8.87 8.99 -1.63
C ILE A 38 9.81 8.48 -2.72
N PRO A 39 10.43 9.35 -3.53
CA PRO A 39 11.36 8.93 -4.57
C PRO A 39 12.70 8.48 -3.99
N ILE A 40 13.18 7.32 -4.42
CA ILE A 40 14.48 6.73 -4.15
C ILE A 40 15.20 6.59 -5.50
N HIS A 41 15.64 7.73 -6.04
CA HIS A 41 16.22 7.81 -7.39
C HIS A 41 17.73 8.13 -7.35
N GLY A 42 18.49 7.48 -8.22
CA GLY A 42 19.94 7.66 -8.31
C GLY A 42 20.69 6.96 -7.16
N GLN A 43 21.93 7.37 -6.91
CA GLN A 43 22.77 6.73 -5.90
C GLN A 43 22.22 6.92 -4.47
N ILE A 44 22.29 5.85 -3.67
CA ILE A 44 21.99 5.90 -2.24
C ILE A 44 23.14 6.60 -1.51
N GLU A 45 22.90 7.86 -1.17
CA GLU A 45 23.85 8.73 -0.48
C GLU A 45 23.23 9.30 0.81
N ARG A 46 24.07 9.80 1.72
CA ARG A 46 23.62 10.39 2.99
C ARG A 46 22.58 11.51 2.82
N ALA A 47 22.68 12.28 1.73
CA ALA A 47 21.71 13.33 1.41
C ALA A 47 20.28 12.80 1.24
N LEU A 48 20.13 11.60 0.66
CA LEU A 48 18.83 10.98 0.42
C LEU A 48 18.13 10.62 1.73
N VAL A 49 18.87 10.25 2.77
CA VAL A 49 18.32 9.93 4.09
C VAL A 49 17.51 11.09 4.64
N TYR A 50 17.97 12.33 4.49
CA TYR A 50 17.23 13.51 4.95
C TYR A 50 15.92 13.70 4.20
N ALA A 51 15.91 13.46 2.89
CA ALA A 51 14.69 13.56 2.09
C ALA A 51 13.66 12.50 2.50
N VAL A 52 14.09 11.24 2.65
CA VAL A 52 13.22 10.14 3.05
C VAL A 52 12.70 10.33 4.47
N ARG A 53 13.54 10.78 5.41
CA ARG A 53 13.14 11.07 6.79
C ARG A 53 12.02 12.11 6.84
N ARG A 54 12.15 13.20 6.10
CA ARG A 54 11.10 14.23 6.00
C ARG A 54 9.79 13.66 5.46
N GLY A 55 9.84 12.88 4.38
CA GLY A 55 8.67 12.24 3.80
C GLY A 55 7.98 11.26 4.76
N ALA A 56 8.77 10.46 5.49
CA ALA A 56 8.28 9.54 6.51
C ALA A 56 7.61 10.27 7.68
N ASP A 57 8.18 11.39 8.13
CA ASP A 57 7.62 12.20 9.22
C ASP A 57 6.36 12.95 8.80
N GLU A 58 6.26 13.38 7.54
CA GLU A 58 5.01 13.90 6.97
C GLU A 58 3.93 12.82 6.91
N ALA A 59 4.27 11.61 6.44
CA ALA A 59 3.35 10.48 6.39
C ALA A 59 2.82 10.09 7.78
N ARG A 60 3.67 10.13 8.82
CA ARG A 60 3.22 9.93 10.22
C ARG A 60 2.24 11.01 10.66
N ARG A 61 2.60 12.28 10.47
CA ARG A 61 1.76 13.42 10.90
C ARG A 61 0.40 13.41 10.22
N ALA A 62 0.34 13.02 8.95
CA ALA A 62 -0.88 12.90 8.18
C ALA A 62 -1.65 11.59 8.41
N GLN A 63 -1.16 10.69 9.27
CA GLN A 63 -1.71 9.36 9.51
C GLN A 63 -1.99 8.61 8.19
N ALA A 64 -1.00 8.62 7.30
CA ALA A 64 -1.12 8.12 5.93
C ALA A 64 -1.72 6.70 5.86
N ALA A 65 -2.45 6.44 4.78
CA ALA A 65 -2.92 5.12 4.39
C ALA A 65 -1.76 4.16 4.17
N ALA A 66 -0.71 4.64 3.50
CA ALA A 66 0.46 3.89 3.11
C ALA A 66 1.63 4.82 2.74
N VAL A 67 2.82 4.26 2.68
CA VAL A 67 4.02 4.87 2.07
C VAL A 67 4.49 4.00 0.92
N ILE A 68 4.74 4.62 -0.24
CA ILE A 68 5.31 3.97 -1.43
C ILE A 68 6.69 4.57 -1.67
N LEU A 69 7.71 3.72 -1.80
CA LEU A 69 9.02 4.08 -2.32
C LEU A 69 8.99 3.92 -3.84
N ASP A 70 9.12 5.01 -4.56
CA ASP A 70 9.32 4.99 -6.02
C ASP A 70 10.81 4.76 -6.29
N MET A 71 11.16 3.56 -6.75
CA MET A 71 12.52 3.04 -6.67
C MET A 71 13.17 2.93 -8.05
N ASP A 72 14.23 3.72 -8.24
CA ASP A 72 15.15 3.65 -9.39
C ASP A 72 16.58 3.98 -8.95
N THR A 73 17.29 2.98 -8.45
CA THR A 73 18.66 3.14 -7.93
C THR A 73 19.62 2.06 -8.44
N PRO A 74 20.86 2.45 -8.81
CA PRO A 74 21.96 1.51 -9.00
C PRO A 74 22.58 1.03 -7.66
N GLY A 75 22.07 1.49 -6.52
CA GLY A 75 22.63 1.24 -5.19
C GLY A 75 23.46 2.41 -4.68
N GLY A 76 24.36 2.12 -3.74
CA GLY A 76 25.16 3.15 -3.09
C GLY A 76 25.67 2.68 -1.74
N ARG A 77 25.72 3.60 -0.78
CA ARG A 77 26.34 3.34 0.51
C ARG A 77 25.46 2.46 1.41
N LEU A 78 26.09 1.47 2.05
CA LEU A 78 25.40 0.58 2.99
C LEU A 78 25.00 1.30 4.29
N ASP A 79 25.80 2.23 4.79
CA ASP A 79 25.47 3.02 5.99
C ASP A 79 24.18 3.85 5.79
N ALA A 80 24.05 4.52 4.63
CA ALA A 80 22.84 5.23 4.27
C ALA A 80 21.65 4.28 4.11
N ALA A 81 21.85 3.09 3.53
CA ALA A 81 20.81 2.08 3.42
C ALA A 81 20.31 1.59 4.79
N GLU A 82 21.21 1.35 5.75
CA GLU A 82 20.86 0.97 7.12
C GLU A 82 20.02 2.06 7.82
N GLU A 83 20.36 3.33 7.63
CA GLU A 83 19.57 4.44 8.15
C GLU A 83 18.17 4.51 7.52
N LEU A 84 18.06 4.27 6.22
CA LEU A 84 16.77 4.22 5.52
C LEU A 84 15.91 3.06 6.05
N ILE A 85 16.50 1.88 6.24
CA ILE A 85 15.82 0.71 6.82
C ILE A 85 15.30 1.03 8.23
N ALA A 86 16.08 1.72 9.05
CA ALA A 86 15.65 2.14 10.39
C ALA A 86 14.46 3.11 10.35
N ILE A 87 14.41 4.02 9.36
CA ILE A 87 13.27 4.92 9.16
C ILE A 87 12.02 4.11 8.78
N LEU A 88 12.15 3.18 7.83
CA LEU A 88 11.05 2.39 7.28
C LEU A 88 10.45 1.44 8.32
N THR A 89 11.28 0.69 9.04
CA THR A 89 10.85 -0.23 10.10
C THR A 89 10.18 0.48 11.29
N GLY A 90 10.41 1.78 11.44
CA GLY A 90 9.73 2.62 12.41
C GLY A 90 8.32 3.06 11.99
N LEU A 91 7.92 2.88 10.73
CA LEU A 91 6.58 3.24 10.24
C LEU A 91 5.53 2.26 10.77
N LYS A 92 4.30 2.74 10.98
CA LYS A 92 3.17 1.94 11.51
C LYS A 92 2.08 1.70 10.48
N MET A 93 2.17 2.35 9.34
CA MET A 93 1.33 2.12 8.16
C MET A 93 2.07 1.18 7.20
N PRO A 94 1.34 0.46 6.32
CA PRO A 94 1.95 -0.38 5.31
C PRO A 94 2.91 0.39 4.39
N THR A 95 4.01 -0.26 4.08
CA THR A 95 5.07 0.24 3.21
C THR A 95 5.17 -0.60 1.94
N TYR A 96 5.39 0.07 0.83
CA TYR A 96 5.49 -0.53 -0.49
C TYR A 96 6.75 -0.04 -1.17
N THR A 97 7.47 -0.92 -1.84
CA THR A 97 8.46 -0.50 -2.84
C THR A 97 7.90 -0.77 -4.22
N PHE A 98 7.91 0.24 -5.09
CA PHE A 98 7.61 0.09 -6.51
C PHE A 98 8.90 0.25 -7.32
N VAL A 99 9.36 -0.83 -7.94
CA VAL A 99 10.62 -0.87 -8.70
C VAL A 99 10.40 -0.51 -10.16
N ASN A 100 10.97 0.62 -10.58
CA ASN A 100 10.82 1.13 -11.95
C ASN A 100 12.00 2.03 -12.42
N PRO A 101 13.01 1.48 -13.10
CA PRO A 101 13.24 0.06 -13.34
C PRO A 101 14.18 -0.61 -12.33
N ASN A 102 14.92 0.12 -11.49
CA ASN A 102 16.04 -0.50 -10.76
C ASN A 102 15.91 -0.45 -9.23
N ALA A 103 16.16 -1.59 -8.59
CA ALA A 103 16.46 -1.70 -7.17
C ALA A 103 17.73 -2.54 -7.00
N ILE A 104 18.88 -1.96 -7.35
CA ILE A 104 20.17 -2.67 -7.39
C ILE A 104 20.96 -2.41 -6.10
N SER A 105 21.72 -3.41 -5.67
CA SER A 105 22.63 -3.32 -4.52
C SER A 105 21.91 -2.84 -3.25
N ALA A 106 22.33 -1.71 -2.67
CA ALA A 106 21.67 -1.09 -1.53
C ALA A 106 20.14 -0.91 -1.74
N GLY A 107 19.70 -0.63 -2.97
CA GLY A 107 18.28 -0.51 -3.31
C GLY A 107 17.49 -1.80 -3.08
N ALA A 108 18.09 -2.96 -3.40
CA ALA A 108 17.47 -4.26 -3.15
C ALA A 108 17.30 -4.50 -1.64
N ILE A 109 18.29 -4.14 -0.84
CA ILE A 109 18.27 -4.29 0.62
C ILE A 109 17.18 -3.39 1.23
N ILE A 110 17.09 -2.13 0.79
CA ILE A 110 16.05 -1.20 1.23
C ILE A 110 14.65 -1.73 0.85
N ALA A 111 14.48 -2.23 -0.37
CA ALA A 111 13.21 -2.77 -0.84
C ALA A 111 12.73 -3.94 0.04
N MET A 112 13.64 -4.83 0.46
CA MET A 112 13.35 -5.95 1.36
C MET A 112 12.92 -5.53 2.77
N ALA A 113 13.15 -4.28 3.17
CA ALA A 113 12.68 -3.75 4.45
C ALA A 113 11.24 -3.21 4.40
N THR A 114 10.60 -3.20 3.23
CA THR A 114 9.18 -2.83 3.08
C THR A 114 8.26 -4.05 3.15
N ASP A 115 6.99 -3.82 3.51
CA ASP A 115 6.00 -4.91 3.67
C ASP A 115 5.67 -5.60 2.34
N HIS A 116 5.71 -4.83 1.24
CA HIS A 116 5.39 -5.33 -0.09
C HIS A 116 6.31 -4.75 -1.16
N ILE A 117 6.69 -5.57 -2.13
CA ILE A 117 7.48 -5.17 -3.30
C ILE A 117 6.66 -5.42 -4.56
N TYR A 118 6.50 -4.39 -5.37
CA TYR A 118 5.88 -4.42 -6.69
C TYR A 118 6.89 -3.95 -7.73
N MET A 119 6.81 -4.49 -8.94
CA MET A 119 7.78 -4.21 -9.99
C MET A 119 7.05 -3.89 -11.30
N SER A 120 7.58 -2.92 -12.04
CA SER A 120 7.21 -2.73 -13.44
C SER A 120 7.62 -3.95 -14.28
N PRO A 121 7.04 -4.18 -15.48
CA PRO A 121 7.41 -5.31 -16.34
C PRO A 121 8.90 -5.36 -16.71
N ALA A 122 9.58 -4.21 -16.75
CA ALA A 122 11.01 -4.09 -17.02
C ALA A 122 11.87 -3.95 -15.75
N GLY A 123 11.26 -4.11 -14.58
CA GLY A 123 11.88 -3.93 -13.28
C GLY A 123 12.95 -4.98 -12.98
N ARG A 124 14.00 -4.57 -12.27
CA ARG A 124 15.14 -5.39 -11.85
C ARG A 124 15.44 -5.14 -10.38
N ILE A 125 15.60 -6.20 -9.62
CA ILE A 125 15.99 -6.16 -8.20
C ILE A 125 17.07 -7.21 -7.95
N GLY A 126 18.11 -6.88 -7.19
CA GLY A 126 19.21 -7.81 -6.86
C GLY A 126 20.58 -7.17 -6.93
N ASP A 127 21.59 -7.97 -7.27
CA ASP A 127 23.01 -7.56 -7.32
C ASP A 127 23.46 -6.88 -6.01
N ALA A 128 23.15 -7.54 -4.89
CA ALA A 128 23.26 -7.01 -3.54
C ALA A 128 24.44 -7.55 -2.74
N MET A 129 25.49 -8.02 -3.42
CA MET A 129 26.72 -8.41 -2.75
C MET A 129 27.43 -7.15 -2.21
N PRO A 130 27.64 -7.01 -0.90
CA PRO A 130 28.43 -5.90 -0.37
C PRO A 130 29.86 -5.98 -0.89
N ILE A 131 30.39 -4.84 -1.34
CA ILE A 131 31.78 -4.70 -1.75
C ILE A 131 32.45 -3.66 -0.87
N LEU A 132 33.70 -3.92 -0.47
CA LEU A 132 34.49 -2.93 0.24
C LEU A 132 34.98 -1.89 -0.76
N MET A 133 34.44 -0.68 -0.68
CA MET A 133 34.98 0.47 -1.41
C MET A 133 36.16 1.04 -0.62
N SER A 134 37.38 0.64 -0.98
CA SER A 134 38.59 1.36 -0.57
C SER A 134 38.73 2.62 -1.41
N PRO A 135 39.08 3.78 -0.82
CA PRO A 135 39.50 4.92 -1.62
C PRO A 135 40.69 4.50 -2.48
N LEU A 136 40.63 4.84 -3.77
CA LEU A 136 41.76 4.70 -4.70
C LEU A 136 42.94 5.57 -4.24
#